data_AF-A0A3N4V9G7-F1
#
_entry.id   AF-A0A3N4V9G7-F1
#
_cell.length_a   1.000
_cell.length_b   1.000
_cell.length_c   1.000
_cell.angle_alpha   90.00
_cell.angle_beta   90.00
_cell.angle_gamma   90.00
#
_symmetry.space_group_name_H-M   'P 1'
#
loop_
_entity.id
_entity.type
_entity.pdbx_description
1 polymer ?
#
loop_
_entity_poly.entity_id
_entity_poly.type
_entity_poly.pdbx_seq_one_letter_code
_entity_poly.pdbx_strand_id
1 'polypeptide(L)'
;MHVPSTMGFMSDYGRRASRAQNAPTVLLQGRVSPETRQAFKDAAEASGVSIAYYLDAFTRQLVAENGQLPLVRDPRSITHTELPIADVA
;
A
#
# COMPACT_ATOMS: atom_id res chain seq x y z
N MET A 1 -49.27 1.15 4.66
CA MET A 1 -48.62 0.94 3.35
C MET A 1 -48.59 2.27 2.62
N HIS A 2 -47.53 2.77 2.00
CA HIS A 2 -46.09 2.55 1.98
C HIS A 2 -45.55 3.89 1.44
N VAL A 3 -44.59 4.50 2.12
CA VAL A 3 -44.03 5.82 1.77
C VAL A 3 -43.12 5.70 0.55
N PRO A 4 -43.16 6.63 -0.42
CA PRO A 4 -42.15 6.68 -1.47
C PRO A 4 -40.92 7.42 -0.94
N SER A 5 -39.80 6.73 -0.84
CA SER A 5 -38.49 7.37 -0.67
C SER A 5 -37.43 6.41 -1.19
N THR A 6 -36.68 6.83 -2.21
CA THR A 6 -35.26 7.18 -2.09
C THR A 6 -34.71 7.45 -3.48
N MET A 7 -34.62 8.74 -3.81
CA MET A 7 -33.66 9.24 -4.79
C MET A 7 -32.34 9.45 -4.03
N GLY A 8 -31.22 9.03 -4.63
CA GLY A 8 -29.90 9.56 -4.32
C GLY A 8 -28.94 8.63 -3.59
N PHE A 9 -28.11 7.93 -4.36
CA PHE A 9 -26.69 7.75 -4.02
C PHE A 9 -25.86 7.93 -5.29
N MET A 10 -25.75 9.17 -5.76
CA MET A 10 -24.55 9.55 -6.52
C MET A 10 -23.41 9.52 -5.51
N SER A 11 -22.63 8.44 -5.54
CA SER A 11 -21.38 8.36 -4.78
C SER A 11 -20.46 9.45 -5.29
N ASP A 12 -20.13 10.38 -4.40
CA ASP A 12 -19.23 11.50 -4.65
C ASP A 12 -17.81 10.97 -4.90
N TYR A 13 -17.51 10.58 -6.14
CA TYR A 13 -16.14 10.30 -6.61
C TYR A 13 -15.32 11.61 -6.75
N GLY A 14 -15.66 12.63 -5.96
CA GLY A 14 -15.18 13.99 -6.04
C GLY A 14 -13.84 14.18 -5.33
N ARG A 15 -12.82 14.49 -6.13
CA ARG A 15 -11.44 14.86 -5.78
C ARG A 15 -10.54 13.71 -5.36
N ARG A 16 -10.24 12.84 -6.32
CA ARG A 16 -8.87 12.29 -6.40
C ARG A 16 -7.92 13.49 -6.43
N ALA A 17 -7.06 13.63 -5.43
CA ALA A 17 -6.04 14.67 -5.38
C ALA A 17 -5.35 14.77 -6.75
N SER A 18 -5.52 15.90 -7.43
CA SER A 18 -4.92 16.13 -8.74
C SER A 18 -3.42 16.32 -8.53
N ARG A 19 -2.62 15.38 -9.04
CA ARG A 19 -1.16 15.56 -9.11
C ARG A 19 -0.85 16.77 -9.99
N ALA A 20 0.34 17.34 -9.84
CA ALA A 20 0.85 18.34 -10.79
C ALA A 20 0.62 17.82 -12.21
N GLN A 21 -0.18 18.55 -12.98
CA GLN A 21 -0.69 18.10 -14.27
C GLN A 21 0.49 17.64 -15.13
N ASN A 22 0.50 16.36 -15.51
CA ASN A 22 1.49 15.72 -16.41
C ASN A 22 2.80 15.19 -15.81
N ALA A 23 2.91 14.94 -14.50
CA ALA A 23 4.06 14.19 -14.00
C ALA A 23 4.07 12.74 -14.54
N PRO A 24 5.16 12.25 -15.17
CA PRO A 24 5.26 10.87 -15.63
C PRO A 24 5.18 9.91 -14.44
N THR A 25 4.44 8.81 -14.59
CA THR A 25 4.23 7.83 -13.52
C THR A 25 4.48 6.43 -14.05
N VAL A 26 5.01 5.56 -13.19
CA VAL A 26 5.25 4.15 -13.47
C VAL A 26 4.45 3.30 -12.48
N LEU A 27 4.07 2.09 -12.90
CA LEU A 27 3.37 1.15 -12.03
C LEU A 27 4.37 0.47 -11.10
N LEU A 28 4.12 0.55 -9.79
CA LEU A 28 4.75 -0.29 -8.80
C LEU A 28 3.77 -1.42 -8.44
N GLN A 29 4.04 -2.63 -8.92
CA GLN A 29 3.19 -3.80 -8.70
C GLN A 29 3.94 -4.86 -7.89
N GLY A 30 3.28 -5.39 -6.87
CA GLY A 30 3.80 -6.44 -6.01
C GLY A 30 2.68 -7.17 -5.29
N ARG A 31 2.98 -8.37 -4.80
CA ARG A 31 2.07 -9.11 -3.91
C ARG A 31 2.37 -8.71 -2.47
N VAL A 32 1.31 -8.39 -1.74
CA VAL A 32 1.35 -8.07 -0.30
C VAL A 32 0.32 -8.94 0.41
N SER A 33 0.44 -9.07 1.73
CA SER A 33 -0.60 -9.74 2.51
C SER A 33 -1.94 -8.97 2.42
N PRO A 34 -3.09 -9.66 2.56
CA PRO A 34 -4.39 -9.00 2.57
C PRO A 34 -4.50 -7.94 3.67
N GLU A 35 -3.94 -8.21 4.85
CA GLU A 35 -3.94 -7.31 6.02
C GLU A 35 -3.18 -6.02 5.73
N THR A 36 -1.96 -6.12 5.18
CA THR A 36 -1.17 -4.94 4.79
C THR A 36 -1.91 -4.12 3.75
N ARG A 37 -2.52 -4.77 2.75
CA ARG A 37 -3.33 -4.07 1.75
C ARG A 37 -4.50 -3.32 2.38
N GLN A 38 -5.19 -3.94 3.33
CA GLN A 38 -6.34 -3.35 4.01
C GLN A 38 -5.92 -2.13 4.84
N ALA A 39 -4.82 -2.23 5.61
CA ALA A 39 -4.31 -1.11 6.40
C ALA A 39 -4.00 0.13 5.53
N PHE A 40 -3.34 -0.05 4.38
CA PHE A 40 -3.09 1.06 3.45
C PHE A 40 -4.36 1.63 2.83
N LYS A 41 -5.37 0.77 2.57
CA LYS A 41 -6.66 1.22 2.04
C LYS A 41 -7.37 2.11 3.07
N ASP A 42 -7.48 1.65 4.31
CA ASP A 42 -8.18 2.36 5.38
C ASP A 42 -7.51 3.71 5.67
N ALA A 43 -6.18 3.74 5.73
CA ALA A 43 -5.43 4.98 5.93
C ALA A 43 -5.59 5.98 4.77
N ALA A 44 -5.61 5.50 3.52
CA ALA A 44 -5.84 6.34 2.36
C ALA A 44 -7.27 6.92 2.34
N GLU A 45 -8.26 6.11 2.71
CA GLU A 45 -9.66 6.52 2.82
C GLU A 45 -9.84 7.57 3.93
N ALA A 46 -9.29 7.34 5.12
CA ALA A 46 -9.28 8.31 6.22
C ALA A 46 -8.57 9.61 5.84
N SER A 47 -7.58 9.54 4.94
CA SER A 47 -6.85 10.70 4.42
C SER A 47 -7.55 11.38 3.24
N GLY A 48 -8.67 10.83 2.73
CA GLY A 48 -9.39 11.37 1.57
C GLY A 48 -8.61 11.31 0.25
N VAL A 49 -7.66 10.39 0.11
CA VAL A 49 -6.78 10.28 -1.07
C VAL A 49 -6.79 8.88 -1.66
N SER A 50 -6.34 8.75 -2.91
CA SER A 50 -6.16 7.42 -3.52
C SER A 50 -5.03 6.65 -2.82
N ILE A 51 -5.16 5.31 -2.74
CA ILE A 51 -4.11 4.44 -2.17
C ILE A 51 -2.73 4.64 -2.83
N ALA A 52 -2.70 4.88 -4.14
CA ALA A 52 -1.46 5.13 -4.88
C ALA A 52 -0.82 6.47 -4.48
N TYR A 53 -1.64 7.49 -4.20
CA TYR A 53 -1.14 8.77 -3.69
C TYR A 53 -0.65 8.63 -2.25
N TYR A 54 -1.42 7.92 -1.40
CA TYR A 54 -1.04 7.67 -0.01
C TYR A 54 0.32 6.97 0.09
N LEU A 55 0.53 5.90 -0.69
CA LEU A 55 1.80 5.17 -0.71
C LEU A 55 2.98 6.03 -1.19
N ASP A 56 2.79 6.85 -2.22
CA ASP A 56 3.83 7.78 -2.71
C ASP A 56 4.17 8.84 -1.65
N ALA A 57 3.15 9.45 -1.03
CA ALA A 57 3.34 10.43 0.04
C ALA A 57 4.04 9.81 1.26
N PHE A 58 3.60 8.62 1.68
CA PHE A 58 4.21 7.87 2.79
C PHE A 58 5.68 7.53 2.51
N THR A 59 5.98 7.09 1.28
CA THR A 59 7.36 6.80 0.83
C THR A 59 8.24 8.06 0.88
N ARG A 60 7.73 9.20 0.42
CA ARG A 60 8.45 10.49 0.49
C ARG A 60 8.69 10.94 1.93
N GLN A 61 7.71 10.74 2.81
CA GLN A 61 7.86 11.04 4.23
C GLN A 61 8.99 10.19 4.85
N LEU A 62 9.02 8.88 4.59
CA LEU A 62 10.09 8.01 5.07
C LEU A 62 11.48 8.45 4.57
N VAL A 63 11.58 8.91 3.33
CA VAL A 63 12.84 9.46 2.78
C VAL A 63 13.20 10.79 3.44
N ALA A 64 12.22 11.66 3.69
CA ALA A 64 12.47 12.93 4.37
C ALA A 64 12.97 12.72 5.81
N GLU A 65 12.45 11.70 6.49
CA GLU A 65 12.84 11.35 7.87
C GLU A 65 14.19 10.62 7.95
N ASN A 66 14.48 9.71 7.01
CA ASN A 66 15.65 8.82 7.08
C ASN A 66 16.77 9.16 6.07
N GLY A 67 16.57 10.17 5.22
CA GLY A 67 17.43 10.51 4.08
C GLY A 67 17.30 9.56 2.88
N GLN A 68 16.82 8.34 3.10
CA GLN A 68 16.62 7.29 2.09
C GLN A 68 15.54 6.30 2.53
N LEU A 69 15.07 5.43 1.63
CA LEU A 69 14.20 4.34 2.05
C LEU A 69 14.99 3.32 2.89
N PRO A 70 14.42 2.87 4.03
CA PRO A 70 15.10 1.90 4.88
C PRO A 70 15.28 0.56 4.15
N LEU A 71 16.44 -0.05 4.35
CA LEU A 71 16.72 -1.39 3.82
C LEU A 71 15.98 -2.44 4.64
N VAL A 72 15.25 -3.33 3.96
CA VAL A 72 14.59 -4.48 4.57
C VAL A 72 15.51 -5.70 4.44
N ARG A 73 15.69 -6.45 5.52
CA ARG A 73 16.50 -7.69 5.50
C ARG A 73 15.84 -8.74 4.60
N ASP A 74 16.64 -9.44 3.81
CA ASP A 74 16.14 -10.53 2.95
C ASP A 74 15.67 -11.70 3.84
N PRO A 75 14.38 -12.09 3.79
CA PRO A 75 13.87 -13.22 4.56
C PRO A 75 14.59 -14.55 4.25
N ARG A 76 15.19 -14.69 3.05
CA ARG A 76 15.95 -15.90 2.66
C ARG A 76 17.29 -16.02 3.36
N SER A 77 17.87 -14.92 3.85
CA SER A 77 19.17 -14.93 4.55
C SER A 77 19.12 -15.64 5.92
N ILE A 78 17.92 -15.93 6.44
CA ILE A 78 17.72 -16.54 7.77
C ILE A 78 17.83 -18.07 7.71
N THR A 79 17.69 -18.69 6.53
CA THR A 79 17.63 -20.16 6.37
C THR A 79 18.91 -20.73 5.75
N HIS A 80 20.06 -20.28 6.25
CA HIS A 80 21.32 -21.02 6.20
C HIS A 80 21.62 -21.60 7.60
N THR A 81 20.69 -22.37 8.15
CA THR A 81 21.04 -23.35 9.18
C THR A 81 21.36 -24.63 8.42
N GLU A 82 22.63 -25.02 8.37
CA GLU A 82 23.05 -26.31 7.81
C GLU A 82 22.26 -27.40 8.52
N LEU A 83 21.35 -28.07 7.81
CA LEU A 83 20.72 -29.27 8.31
C LEU A 83 21.82 -30.36 8.28
N PRO A 84 22.12 -31.03 9.41
CA PRO A 84 23.10 -32.10 9.40
C PRO A 84 22.58 -33.19 8.46
N ILE A 85 23.29 -33.40 7.36
CA ILE A 85 23.09 -34.58 6.52
C ILE A 85 23.56 -35.75 7.40
N ALA A 86 22.63 -36.54 7.91
CA ALA A 86 22.97 -37.74 8.65
C ALA A 86 23.71 -38.67 7.68
N ASP A 87 24.98 -38.93 7.98
CA ASP A 87 25.81 -39.88 7.27
C ASP A 87 25.18 -41.27 7.47
N VAL A 88 24.61 -41.84 6.40
CA VAL A 88 24.00 -43.17 6.43
C VAL A 88 25.14 -44.16 6.26
N ALA A 89 25.48 -44.84 7.36
CA ALA A 89 26.49 -45.91 7.43
C ALA A 89 26.11 -47.17 6.63
#